data_AF-A0A534JWC9-F1
#
_entry.id   AF-A0A534JWC9-F1
#
_cell.length_a   1.000
_cell.length_b   1.000
_cell.length_c   1.000
_cell.angle_alpha   90.00
_cell.angle_beta   90.00
_cell.angle_gamma   90.00
#
_symmetry.space_group_name_H-M   'P 1'
#
loop_
_entity.id
_entity.type
_entity.pdbx_description
1 polymer ?
#
loop_
_entity_poly.entity_id
_entity_poly.type
_entity_poly.pdbx_seq_one_letter_code
_entity_poly.pdbx_strand_id
1 'polypeptide(L)'
;MQFLFSVPGCPSLPSQSPRSSILKEALRSRHREPFERSLGRAVRELGGDYAEYLAIVAQVREYGRTHKLDLRGAARALADQP
;
A
#
# COMPACT_ATOMS: atom_id res chain seq x y z
N MET A 1 9.68 -24.59 -24.73
CA MET A 1 10.03 -23.23 -24.26
C MET A 1 8.72 -22.44 -24.28
N GLN A 2 8.04 -22.21 -23.16
CA GLN A 2 8.28 -21.06 -22.29
C GLN A 2 7.48 -21.25 -20.98
N PHE A 3 7.99 -20.63 -19.92
CA PHE A 3 7.96 -21.06 -18.53
C PHE A 3 6.61 -21.04 -17.82
N LEU A 4 6.31 -22.17 -17.16
CA LEU A 4 5.57 -22.23 -15.91
C LEU A 4 6.35 -21.48 -14.83
N PHE A 5 5.80 -20.38 -14.31
CA PHE A 5 6.06 -19.96 -12.94
C PHE A 5 4.77 -20.08 -12.16
N SER A 6 4.63 -21.26 -11.56
CA SER A 6 3.77 -21.54 -10.43
C SER A 6 4.37 -20.85 -9.20
N VAL A 7 3.58 -20.02 -8.52
CA VAL A 7 3.80 -19.74 -7.09
C VAL A 7 2.48 -20.07 -6.38
N PRO A 8 2.33 -21.28 -5.82
CA PRO A 8 1.17 -21.62 -5.01
C PRO A 8 1.47 -21.34 -3.54
N GLY A 9 0.62 -20.54 -2.91
CA GLY A 9 0.42 -20.56 -1.46
C GLY A 9 1.44 -19.79 -0.61
N CYS A 10 1.18 -18.50 -0.38
CA CYS A 10 1.43 -17.91 0.93
C CYS A 10 0.10 -17.83 1.69
N PRO A 11 0.05 -18.20 2.97
CA PRO A 11 -1.19 -18.34 3.71
C PRO A 11 -1.87 -16.97 3.87
N SER A 12 -3.16 -16.95 3.51
CA SER A 12 -4.12 -15.90 3.82
C SER A 12 -4.13 -15.62 5.33
N LEU A 13 -3.39 -14.61 5.75
CA LEU A 13 -3.49 -13.99 7.07
C LEU A 13 -4.88 -13.34 7.22
N PRO A 14 -5.45 -13.33 8.44
CA PRO A 14 -6.87 -13.05 8.65
C PRO A 14 -7.23 -11.60 8.29
N SER A 15 -8.18 -11.45 7.36
CA SER A 15 -9.15 -10.34 7.27
C SER A 15 -8.61 -8.91 7.47
N GLN A 16 -7.42 -8.59 6.95
CA GLN A 16 -7.03 -7.20 6.66
C GLN A 16 -6.83 -7.09 5.17
N SER A 17 -7.57 -6.17 4.53
CA SER A 17 -7.45 -5.92 3.10
C SER A 17 -5.97 -5.71 2.73
N PRO A 18 -5.43 -6.32 1.65
CA PRO A 18 -4.02 -6.20 1.28
C PRO A 18 -3.53 -4.74 1.24
N ARG A 19 -4.45 -3.84 0.88
CA ARG A 19 -4.31 -2.38 0.94
C ARG A 19 -3.90 -1.83 2.31
N SER A 20 -4.54 -2.24 3.41
CA SER A 20 -4.23 -1.68 4.73
C SER A 20 -2.86 -2.14 5.22
N SER A 21 -2.45 -3.38 4.88
CA SER A 21 -1.08 -3.87 5.11
C SER A 21 -0.05 -3.06 4.32
N ILE A 22 -0.30 -2.77 3.05
CA ILE A 22 0.57 -1.93 2.20
C ILE A 22 0.73 -0.53 2.80
N LEU A 23 -0.37 0.09 3.24
CA LEU A 23 -0.33 1.43 3.84
C LEU A 23 0.43 1.43 5.18
N LYS A 24 0.24 0.41 6.02
CA LYS A 24 0.95 0.27 7.30
C LYS A 24 2.45 0.11 7.08
N GLU A 25 2.88 -0.70 6.13
CA GLU A 25 4.30 -0.87 5.81
C GLU A 25 4.88 0.43 5.22
N ALA A 26 4.16 1.11 4.34
CA ALA A 26 4.57 2.40 3.79
C ALA A 26 4.76 3.49 4.88
N LEU A 27 3.91 3.48 5.91
CA LEU A 27 3.98 4.41 7.04
C LEU A 27 5.13 4.11 8.03
N ARG A 28 5.70 2.90 7.97
CA ARG A 28 6.82 2.49 8.82
C ARG A 28 8.10 3.26 8.51
N SER A 29 8.30 3.66 7.25
CA SER A 29 9.44 4.50 6.81
C SER A 29 9.23 5.98 7.20
N ARG A 30 9.30 6.28 8.51
CA ARG A 30 8.90 7.61 9.01
C ARG A 30 9.86 8.76 8.63
N HIS A 31 11.14 8.52 8.36
CA HIS A 31 12.13 9.63 8.37
C HIS A 31 13.18 9.69 7.25
N ARG A 32 13.19 8.78 6.27
CA ARG A 32 14.24 8.77 5.23
C ARG A 32 13.78 9.04 3.80
N GLU A 33 12.49 8.95 3.51
CA GLU A 33 12.01 8.96 2.13
C GLU A 33 10.58 9.51 2.01
N PRO A 34 10.22 10.06 0.84
CA PRO A 34 8.86 10.48 0.55
C PRO A 34 7.89 9.29 0.61
N PHE A 35 6.64 9.56 0.99
CA PHE A 35 5.62 8.53 1.19
C PHE A 35 5.42 7.66 -0.07
N GLU A 36 5.43 8.26 -1.25
CA GLU A 36 5.29 7.55 -2.52
C GLU A 36 6.38 6.50 -2.75
N ARG A 37 7.61 6.79 -2.32
CA ARG A 37 8.73 5.84 -2.45
C ARG A 37 8.57 4.67 -1.48
N SER A 38 8.19 4.97 -0.24
CA SER A 38 7.91 3.94 0.77
C SER A 38 6.72 3.07 0.38
N LEU A 39 5.71 3.67 -0.24
CA LEU A 39 4.55 2.97 -0.76
C LEU A 39 4.92 2.07 -1.93
N GLY A 40 5.70 2.55 -2.89
CA GLY A 40 6.18 1.73 -4.00
C GLY A 40 7.02 0.54 -3.53
N ARG A 41 7.80 0.71 -2.46
CA ARG A 41 8.53 -0.38 -1.80
C ARG A 41 7.58 -1.38 -1.13
N ALA A 42 6.63 -0.90 -0.33
CA ALA A 42 5.65 -1.73 0.37
C ALA A 42 4.80 -2.57 -0.61
N VAL A 43 4.34 -1.97 -1.71
CA VAL A 43 3.61 -2.67 -2.78
C VAL A 43 4.46 -3.82 -3.34
N ARG A 44 5.73 -3.57 -3.67
CA ARG A 44 6.64 -4.60 -4.19
C ARG A 44 6.94 -5.69 -3.18
N GLU A 45 7.16 -5.33 -1.91
CA GLU A 45 7.47 -6.28 -0.83
C GLU A 45 6.27 -7.21 -0.52
N LEU A 46 5.05 -6.70 -0.70
CA LEU A 46 3.80 -7.46 -0.47
C LEU A 46 3.26 -8.13 -1.75
N GLY A 47 3.98 -8.04 -2.87
CA GLY A 47 3.62 -8.72 -4.12
C GLY A 47 2.54 -8.02 -4.96
N GLY A 48 2.23 -6.76 -4.67
CA GLY A 48 1.33 -5.93 -5.48
C GLY A 48 2.02 -5.39 -6.74
N ASP A 49 1.22 -4.86 -7.66
CA ASP A 49 1.67 -4.35 -8.94
C ASP A 49 1.63 -2.81 -9.04
N TYR A 50 2.06 -2.27 -10.18
CA TYR A 50 2.06 -0.82 -10.40
C TYR A 50 0.65 -0.22 -10.48
N ALA A 51 -0.35 -0.97 -10.95
CA ALA A 51 -1.73 -0.50 -10.99
C ALA A 51 -2.30 -0.37 -9.58
N GLU A 52 -1.96 -1.31 -8.69
CA GLU A 52 -2.33 -1.27 -7.28
C GLU A 52 -1.67 -0.08 -6.56
N TYR A 53 -0.39 0.19 -6.84
CA TYR A 53 0.26 1.42 -6.38
C TYR A 53 -0.52 2.68 -6.80
N LEU A 54 -0.90 2.80 -8.08
CA LEU A 54 -1.65 3.96 -8.57
C LEU A 54 -3.02 4.09 -7.91
N ALA A 55 -3.74 2.98 -7.73
CA ALA A 55 -5.03 2.96 -7.08
C ALA A 55 -4.94 3.38 -5.59
N ILE A 56 -3.85 3.03 -4.92
CA ILE A 56 -3.59 3.43 -3.53
C ILE A 56 -3.25 4.92 -3.46
N VAL A 57 -2.33 5.39 -4.29
CA VAL A 57 -1.95 6.82 -4.33
C VAL A 57 -3.13 7.71 -4.66
N ALA A 58 -3.97 7.32 -5.63
CA ALA A 58 -5.14 8.08 -6.02
C ALA A 58 -6.10 8.26 -4.84
N GLN A 59 -6.40 7.18 -4.10
CA GLN A 59 -7.29 7.26 -2.95
C GLN A 59 -6.67 8.05 -1.79
N VAL A 60 -5.38 7.88 -1.50
CA VAL A 60 -4.69 8.65 -0.44
C VAL A 60 -4.74 10.14 -0.76
N ARG A 61 -4.51 10.52 -2.03
CA ARG A 61 -4.62 11.91 -2.48
C ARG A 61 -6.03 12.44 -2.37
N GLU A 62 -7.02 11.65 -2.78
CA GLU A 62 -8.42 12.06 -2.75
C GLU A 62 -8.92 12.25 -1.31
N TYR A 63 -8.57 11.32 -0.42
CA TYR A 63 -8.86 11.41 1.00
C TYR A 63 -8.15 12.61 1.63
N GLY A 64 -6.87 12.82 1.31
CA GLY A 64 -6.11 13.98 1.77
C GLY A 64 -6.73 15.31 1.35
N ARG A 65 -7.20 15.43 0.11
CA ARG A 65 -7.91 16.63 -0.37
C ARG A 65 -9.24 16.84 0.35
N THR A 66 -10.04 15.78 0.46
CA THR A 66 -11.38 15.84 1.07
C THR A 66 -11.31 16.21 2.54
N HIS A 67 -10.34 15.66 3.27
CA HIS A 67 -10.19 15.84 4.72
C HIS A 67 -9.14 16.89 5.11
N LYS A 68 -8.52 17.58 4.13
CA LYS A 68 -7.41 18.52 4.34
C LYS A 68 -6.25 17.94 5.15
N LEU A 69 -5.92 16.68 4.88
CA LEU A 69 -4.82 15.95 5.52
C LEU A 69 -3.60 15.89 4.60
N ASP A 70 -2.41 15.80 5.19
CA ASP A 70 -1.21 15.41 4.49
C ASP A 70 -1.30 13.95 4.03
N LEU A 71 -0.50 13.56 3.04
CA LEU A 71 -0.54 12.20 2.47
C LEU A 71 -0.35 11.10 3.51
N ARG A 72 0.43 11.34 4.57
CA ARG A 72 0.65 10.36 5.62
C ARG A 72 -0.51 10.32 6.60
N GLY A 73 -1.07 11.47 6.97
CA GLY A 73 -2.32 11.55 7.72
C GLY A 73 -3.47 10.83 7.01
N ALA A 74 -3.62 11.05 5.70
CA ALA A 74 -4.61 10.38 4.87
C ALA A 74 -4.35 8.87 4.77
N ALA A 75 -3.12 8.46 4.50
CA ALA A 75 -2.74 7.04 4.46
C ALA A 75 -2.98 6.33 5.79
N ARG A 76 -2.75 7.01 6.92
CA ARG A 76 -3.01 6.46 8.26
C ARG A 76 -4.50 6.27 8.51
N ALA A 77 -5.31 7.28 8.19
CA ALA A 77 -6.76 7.18 8.29
C ALA A 77 -7.32 6.04 7.42
N LEU A 78 -6.80 5.86 6.20
CA LEU A 78 -7.17 4.76 5.30
C LEU A 78 -6.66 3.40 5.78
N ALA A 79 -5.54 3.34 6.49
CA ALA A 79 -4.99 2.10 7.04
C ALA A 79 -5.73 1.60 8.29
N ASP A 80 -6.38 2.52 9.01
CA ASP A 80 -7.22 2.24 10.19
C ASP A 80 -8.66 1.88 9.80
N GLN A 81 -9.04 2.02 8.52
CA GLN A 81 -10.33 1.53 8.02
C GLN A 81 -10.33 -0.02 7.88
N PRO A 82 -11.43 -0.70 8.27
CA PRO A 82 -11.55 -2.16 8.17
C PRO A 82 -11.54 -2.67 6.72
#